data_AF-A0A858SRV8-F1
#
_entry.id   AF-A0A858SRV8-F1
#
_cell.length_a   1.000
_cell.length_b   1.000
_cell.length_c   1.000
_cell.angle_alpha   90.00
_cell.angle_beta   90.00
_cell.angle_gamma   90.00
#
_symmetry.space_group_name_H-M   'P 1'
#
loop_
_entity.id
_entity.type
_entity.pdbx_description
1 polymer ?
#
loop_
_entity_poly.entity_id
_entity_poly.type
_entity_poly.pdbx_seq_one_letter_code
_entity_poly.pdbx_strand_id
1 'polypeptide(L)'
;MQAGDDWKEEIAKEIEDCSAAILLVSADFPASDFIVTEELPPLLEAAKKRVARIIPTITKACLFPEIDELSKFQAINPPSKALITMTEGEAEEAYLKLASTIKTLL
;
A
#
# COMPACT_ATOMS: atom_id res chain seq x y z
N MET A 1 -2.35 18.96 -7.23
CA MET A 1 -3.35 19.00 -6.15
C MET A 1 -3.12 20.23 -5.28
N GLN A 2 -4.12 21.08 -5.14
CA GLN A 2 -4.20 22.22 -4.24
C GLN A 2 -5.25 21.95 -3.15
N ALA A 3 -5.16 22.68 -2.04
CA ALA A 3 -6.17 22.59 -0.99
C ALA A 3 -7.54 23.06 -1.52
N GLY A 4 -8.51 22.15 -1.58
CA GLY A 4 -9.87 22.41 -2.08
C GLY A 4 -10.26 21.64 -3.35
N ASP A 5 -9.33 20.92 -3.99
CA ASP A 5 -9.65 20.03 -5.11
C ASP A 5 -10.54 18.85 -4.62
N ASP A 6 -11.50 18.42 -5.45
CA ASP A 6 -12.26 17.18 -5.21
C ASP A 6 -11.37 15.97 -5.53
N TRP A 7 -10.42 15.77 -4.62
CA TRP A 7 -9.35 14.80 -4.70
C TRP A 7 -9.85 13.35 -4.83
N LYS A 8 -11.11 13.07 -4.49
CA LYS A 8 -11.71 11.74 -4.60
C LYS A 8 -11.92 11.31 -6.06
N GLU A 9 -12.47 12.19 -6.90
CA GLU A 9 -12.68 11.88 -8.33
C GLU A 9 -11.35 11.74 -9.08
N GLU A 10 -10.36 12.56 -8.72
CA GLU A 10 -9.05 12.55 -9.37
C GLU A 10 -8.25 11.29 -9.01
N ILE A 11 -8.28 10.88 -7.74
CA ILE A 11 -7.71 9.59 -7.31
C ILE A 11 -8.41 8.41 -7.98
N ALA A 12 -9.74 8.42 -8.07
CA ALA A 12 -10.48 7.33 -8.72
C ALA A 12 -10.06 7.15 -10.19
N LYS A 13 -9.84 8.25 -10.90
CA LYS A 13 -9.38 8.25 -12.28
C LYS A 13 -7.92 7.79 -12.41
N GLU A 14 -7.02 8.23 -11.52
CA GLU A 14 -5.63 7.80 -11.53
C GLU A 14 -5.46 6.32 -11.15
N ILE A 15 -6.33 5.81 -10.26
CA ILE A 15 -6.39 4.38 -9.92
C ILE A 15 -6.73 3.54 -11.14
N GLU A 16 -7.55 4.03 -12.08
CA GLU A 16 -7.92 3.28 -13.29
C GLU A 16 -6.74 3.02 -14.24
N ASP A 17 -5.73 3.88 -14.22
CA ASP A 17 -4.53 3.81 -15.09
C ASP A 17 -3.28 3.28 -14.33
N CYS A 18 -3.42 2.90 -13.06
CA CYS A 18 -2.32 2.52 -12.19
C CYS A 18 -1.86 1.06 -12.37
N SER A 19 -0.56 0.82 -12.56
CA SER A 19 0.03 -0.53 -12.60
C SER A 19 0.41 -1.10 -11.22
N ALA A 20 0.62 -0.24 -10.20
CA ALA A 20 1.09 -0.65 -8.88
C ALA A 20 0.63 0.30 -7.77
N ALA A 21 0.01 -0.25 -6.72
CA ALA A 21 -0.41 0.50 -5.53
C ALA A 21 0.46 0.12 -4.32
N ILE A 22 1.22 1.09 -3.79
CA ILE A 22 2.08 0.90 -2.62
C ILE A 22 1.31 1.32 -1.37
N LEU A 23 1.07 0.40 -0.44
CA LEU A 23 0.35 0.68 0.80
C LEU A 23 1.35 0.82 1.96
N LEU A 24 1.46 2.01 2.54
CA LEU A 24 2.31 2.26 3.70
C LEU A 24 1.56 1.89 4.98
N VAL A 25 1.70 0.63 5.40
CA VAL A 25 0.90 0.09 6.50
C VAL A 25 1.54 0.39 7.84
N SER A 26 0.72 0.82 8.79
CA SER A 26 1.05 1.06 10.20
C SER A 26 -0.21 0.87 11.05
N ALA A 27 -0.12 0.97 12.38
CA ALA A 27 -1.30 0.90 13.25
C ALA A 27 -2.29 2.05 12.98
N ASP A 28 -1.79 3.17 12.46
CA ASP A 28 -2.58 4.35 12.07
C ASP A 28 -3.36 4.10 10.75
N PHE A 29 -2.95 3.11 9.96
CA PHE A 29 -3.52 2.81 8.63
C PHE A 29 -4.97 2.30 8.71
N PRO A 30 -5.30 1.25 9.49
CA PRO A 30 -6.68 0.81 9.67
C PRO A 30 -7.51 1.69 10.62
N ALA A 31 -6.87 2.48 11.51
CA ALA A 31 -7.55 3.41 12.41
C ALA A 31 -8.02 4.70 11.70
N SER A 32 -7.54 4.94 10.49
CA SER A 32 -8.14 5.88 9.56
C SER A 32 -9.39 5.21 8.98
N ASP A 33 -10.54 5.42 9.63
CA ASP A 33 -11.86 4.98 9.13
C ASP A 33 -12.04 5.34 7.63
N PHE A 34 -11.38 6.40 7.16
CA PHE A 34 -11.43 6.86 5.78
C PHE A 34 -10.77 5.92 4.75
N ILE A 35 -9.65 5.26 5.10
CA ILE A 35 -8.97 4.37 4.14
C ILE A 35 -9.77 3.08 4.00
N VAL A 36 -10.14 2.43 5.10
CA VAL A 36 -10.75 1.09 5.07
C VAL A 36 -12.15 1.10 4.46
N THR A 37 -12.95 2.16 4.67
CA THR A 37 -14.35 2.18 4.20
C THR A 37 -14.59 2.92 2.89
N GLU A 38 -13.76 3.90 2.49
CA GLU A 38 -14.02 4.74 1.32
C GLU A 38 -13.00 4.59 0.19
N GLU A 39 -11.69 4.55 0.48
CA GLU A 39 -10.63 4.54 -0.56
C GLU A 39 -10.09 3.15 -0.90
N LEU A 40 -9.90 2.31 0.11
CA LEU A 40 -9.34 0.99 -0.05
C LEU A 40 -10.29 0.07 -0.85
N PRO A 41 -11.62 0.05 -0.65
CA PRO A 41 -12.49 -0.84 -1.41
C PRO A 41 -12.48 -0.55 -2.93
N PRO A 42 -12.60 0.70 -3.42
CA PRO A 42 -12.43 1.01 -4.84
C PRO A 42 -11.05 0.64 -5.38
N LEU A 43 -9.97 0.88 -4.62
CA LEU A 43 -8.61 0.52 -5.02
C LEU A 43 -8.41 -1.00 -5.09
N LEU A 44 -8.94 -1.74 -4.12
CA LEU A 44 -8.92 -3.21 -4.11
C LEU A 44 -9.76 -3.80 -5.25
N GLU A 45 -10.91 -3.21 -5.53
CA GLU A 45 -11.77 -3.63 -6.65
C GLU A 45 -11.16 -3.27 -8.01
N ALA A 46 -10.51 -2.11 -8.13
CA ALA A 46 -9.76 -1.71 -9.33
C ALA A 46 -8.55 -2.63 -9.55
N ALA A 47 -7.79 -2.94 -8.50
CA ALA A 47 -6.69 -3.91 -8.56
C ALA A 47 -7.16 -5.30 -9.00
N LYS A 48 -8.31 -5.77 -8.49
CA LYS A 48 -8.94 -7.03 -8.93
C LYS A 48 -9.40 -6.97 -10.39
N LYS A 49 -9.94 -5.83 -10.85
CA LYS A 49 -10.54 -5.68 -12.18
C LYS A 49 -9.52 -5.32 -13.28
N ARG A 50 -8.41 -4.65 -12.95
CA ARG A 50 -7.51 -4.01 -13.91
C ARG A 50 -6.01 -4.10 -13.57
N VAL A 51 -5.53 -5.24 -13.06
CA VAL A 51 -4.09 -5.61 -13.15
C VAL A 51 -3.14 -4.80 -12.23
N ALA A 52 -3.63 -3.83 -11.45
CA ALA A 52 -2.77 -3.11 -10.50
C ALA A 52 -2.28 -4.07 -9.38
N ARG A 53 -0.96 -4.17 -9.20
CA ARG A 53 -0.40 -4.99 -8.11
C ARG A 53 -0.38 -4.19 -6.82
N ILE A 54 -1.04 -4.71 -5.79
CA ILE A 54 -1.01 -4.16 -4.43
C ILE A 54 0.24 -4.64 -3.71
N ILE A 55 1.02 -3.71 -3.18
CA ILE A 55 2.31 -3.98 -2.53
C ILE A 55 2.29 -3.36 -1.11
N PRO A 56 1.88 -4.12 -0.09
CA PRO A 56 1.97 -3.67 1.29
C PRO A 56 3.43 -3.48 1.71
N THR A 57 3.69 -2.36 2.38
CA THR A 57 4.99 -2.00 2.94
C THR A 57 4.79 -1.65 4.41
N ILE A 58 5.30 -2.49 5.31
CA ILE A 58 5.06 -2.35 6.74
C ILE A 58 6.04 -1.33 7.30
N THR A 59 5.57 -0.09 7.46
CA THR A 59 6.39 1.06 7.88
C THR A 59 6.56 1.12 9.39
N LYS A 60 5.50 0.80 10.15
CA LYS A 60 5.49 0.72 11.62
C LYS A 60 4.82 -0.58 12.07
N ALA A 61 5.11 -1.01 13.29
CA ALA A 61 4.49 -2.18 13.90
C ALA A 61 2.96 -2.05 13.89
N CYS A 62 2.29 -3.12 13.45
CA CYS A 62 0.83 -3.18 13.34
C CYS A 62 0.35 -4.62 13.24
N LEU A 63 -0.95 -4.83 13.44
CA LEU A 63 -1.59 -6.14 13.31
C LEU A 63 -1.93 -6.46 11.84
N PHE A 64 -1.04 -6.13 10.89
CA PHE A 64 -1.26 -6.40 9.46
C PHE A 64 -1.75 -7.83 9.15
N PRO A 65 -1.20 -8.90 9.77
CA PRO A 65 -1.68 -10.26 9.53
C PRO A 65 -3.15 -10.50 9.93
N GLU A 66 -3.72 -9.67 10.80
CA GLU A 66 -5.11 -9.76 11.28
C GLU A 66 -6.08 -8.89 10.48
N ILE A 67 -5.59 -8.11 9.50
CA ILE A 67 -6.43 -7.29 8.62
C ILE A 67 -6.79 -8.12 7.38
N ASP A 68 -7.90 -8.85 7.41
CA ASP A 68 -8.32 -9.79 6.37
C ASP A 68 -8.31 -9.20 4.94
N GLU A 69 -8.65 -7.92 4.79
CA GLU A 69 -8.67 -7.24 3.50
C GLU A 69 -7.27 -7.06 2.91
N LEU A 70 -6.24 -6.98 3.75
CA LEU A 70 -4.85 -6.68 3.38
C LEU A 70 -3.92 -7.89 3.51
N SER A 71 -4.15 -8.76 4.50
CA SER A 71 -3.30 -9.91 4.83
C SER A 71 -3.23 -10.94 3.70
N LYS A 72 -4.19 -10.91 2.77
CA LYS A 72 -4.17 -11.67 1.51
C LYS A 72 -3.08 -11.25 0.52
N PHE A 73 -2.48 -10.07 0.69
CA PHE A 73 -1.38 -9.58 -0.13
C PHE A 73 -0.04 -9.78 0.58
N GLN A 74 0.97 -10.20 -0.17
CA GLN A 74 2.31 -10.37 0.38
C GLN A 74 3.00 -9.02 0.54
N ALA A 75 3.38 -8.69 1.77
CA ALA A 75 4.16 -7.49 2.06
C ALA A 75 5.60 -7.59 1.54
N ILE A 76 6.21 -6.44 1.23
CA ILE A 76 7.59 -6.38 0.72
C ILE A 76 8.61 -6.82 1.78
N ASN A 77 8.35 -6.46 3.04
CA ASN A 77 9.10 -6.83 4.22
C ASN A 77 8.27 -7.75 5.14
N PRO A 78 8.92 -8.55 6.02
CA PRO A 78 8.20 -9.38 6.97
C PRO A 78 7.27 -8.54 7.85
N PRO A 79 5.99 -8.92 8.03
CA PRO A 79 5.07 -8.16 8.87
C PRO A 79 5.52 -8.01 10.33
N SER A 80 6.31 -8.96 10.82
CA SER A 80 6.93 -8.92 12.15
C SER A 80 8.09 -7.94 12.27
N LYS A 81 8.59 -7.38 11.15
CA LYS A 81 9.75 -6.49 11.11
C LYS A 81 9.43 -5.26 10.27
N ALA A 82 8.90 -4.24 10.93
CA ALA A 82 8.58 -2.96 10.30
C ALA A 82 9.84 -2.18 9.91
N LEU A 83 9.78 -1.38 8.85
CA LEU A 83 10.91 -0.58 8.37
C LEU A 83 11.51 0.31 9.46
N ILE A 84 10.69 0.92 10.33
CA ILE A 84 11.17 1.77 11.44
C ILE A 84 12.04 1.01 12.46
N THR A 85 11.96 -0.32 12.49
CA THR A 85 12.74 -1.17 13.41
C THR A 85 13.95 -1.81 12.74
N MET A 86 14.10 -1.62 11.42
CA MET A 86 15.21 -2.16 10.65
C MET A 86 16.46 -1.30 10.83
N THR A 87 17.63 -1.92 10.65
CA THR A 87 18.84 -1.13 10.40
C THR A 87 18.76 -0.43 9.04
N GLU A 88 19.61 0.57 8.82
CA GLU A 88 19.67 1.29 7.54
C GLU A 88 19.87 0.34 6.34
N GLY A 89 20.82 -0.60 6.44
CA GLY A 89 21.08 -1.57 5.36
C GLY A 89 19.87 -2.49 5.06
N GLU A 90 19.17 -2.94 6.09
CA GLU A 90 17.97 -3.77 5.92
C GLU A 90 16.81 -2.99 5.28
N ALA A 91 16.67 -1.71 5.62
CA ALA A 91 15.69 -0.84 4.99
C ALA A 91 16.02 -0.58 3.51
N GLU A 92 17.29 -0.33 3.19
CA GLU A 92 17.77 -0.18 1.80
C GLU A 92 17.49 -1.43 0.96
N GLU A 93 17.71 -2.63 1.51
CA GLU A 93 17.35 -3.89 0.84
C GLU A 93 15.84 -3.99 0.57
N ALA A 94 15.01 -3.59 1.54
CA ALA A 94 13.55 -3.57 1.36
C ALA A 94 13.13 -2.56 0.27
N TYR A 95 13.74 -1.38 0.23
CA TYR A 95 13.49 -0.38 -0.82
C TYR A 95 13.96 -0.83 -2.19
N LEU A 96 15.13 -1.48 -2.28
CA LEU A 96 15.62 -2.06 -3.53
C LEU A 96 14.68 -3.15 -4.06
N LYS A 97 14.15 -3.99 -3.15
CA LYS A 97 13.15 -5.02 -3.49
C LYS A 97 11.84 -4.37 -3.98
N LEU A 98 11.39 -3.31 -3.32
CA LEU A 98 10.20 -2.54 -3.74
C LEU A 98 10.39 -1.95 -5.14
N ALA A 99 11.49 -1.22 -5.35
CA ALA A 99 11.82 -0.61 -6.64
C ALA A 99 11.93 -1.66 -7.77
N SER A 100 12.57 -2.79 -7.49
CA SER A 100 12.68 -3.91 -8.44
C SER A 100 11.31 -4.50 -8.77
N THR A 101 10.43 -4.63 -7.79
CA THR A 101 9.06 -5.14 -7.98
C THR A 101 8.27 -4.19 -8.89
N ILE A 102 8.34 -2.89 -8.65
CA ILE A 102 7.66 -1.87 -9.47
C ILE A 102 8.18 -1.90 -10.90
N LYS A 103 9.51 -2.00 -11.07
CA LYS A 103 10.14 -2.08 -12.40
C LYS A 103 9.63 -3.25 -13.24
N THR A 104 9.23 -4.37 -12.64
CA THR A 104 8.67 -5.51 -13.40
C THR A 104 7.21 -5.31 -13.85
N LEU A 105 6.55 -4.25 -13.39
CA LEU A 105 5.15 -3.93 -13.69
C LEU A 105 5.01 -2.79 -14.71
N LEU A 106 6.12 -2.14 -15.07
CA LEU A 106 6.23 -1.08 -16.08
C LEU A 106 6.79 -1.67 -17.39
#